data_AF-A0A9C9GDW6-F1
#
_entry.id   AF-A0A9C9GDW6-F1
#
_cell.length_a   1.000
_cell.length_b   1.000
_cell.length_c   1.000
_cell.angle_alpha   90.00
_cell.angle_beta   90.00
_cell.angle_gamma   90.00
#
_symmetry.space_group_name_H-M   'P 1'
#
loop_
_entity.id
_entity.type
_entity.pdbx_description
1 polymer ?
#
loop_
_entity_poly.entity_id
_entity_poly.type
_entity_poly.pdbx_seq_one_letter_code
_entity_poly.pdbx_strand_id
1 'polypeptide(L)'
;MAEKKVPLDSRDRKPASVKRRKRSLFGIIVKVIFTVILLLLVIGGGAAAAVVYSYISETPPFDAGRLATVETSYLYDGSGVELARLHEEQNRIAVRLEEIPLHVQQAFIAIEDERFKEHFGFDIVGSLRAAYANL
;
A
#
# COMPACT_ATOMS: atom_id res chain seq x y z
N MET A 1 27.63 96.65 -9.16
CA MET A 1 27.87 96.02 -7.85
C MET A 1 26.79 94.96 -7.65
N ALA A 2 27.19 93.67 -7.63
CA ALA A 2 26.41 92.46 -7.29
C ALA A 2 25.22 92.11 -8.24
N GLU A 3 24.94 90.88 -8.66
CA GLU A 3 25.39 89.53 -8.31
C GLU A 3 25.12 88.61 -9.50
N LYS A 4 26.09 87.76 -9.86
CA LYS A 4 25.99 86.77 -10.93
C LYS A 4 25.30 85.53 -10.37
N LYS A 5 24.10 85.16 -10.85
CA LYS A 5 23.51 83.84 -10.58
C LYS A 5 23.78 82.90 -11.75
N VAL A 6 24.61 81.90 -11.48
CA VAL A 6 24.96 80.75 -12.34
C VAL A 6 23.78 79.75 -12.33
N PRO A 7 23.50 79.01 -13.42
CA PRO A 7 22.26 78.26 -13.58
C PRO A 7 22.34 76.90 -12.87
N LEU A 8 21.26 76.50 -12.19
CA LEU A 8 21.14 75.14 -11.66
C LEU A 8 20.63 74.22 -12.75
N ASP A 9 21.60 73.57 -13.40
CA ASP A 9 21.45 72.38 -14.23
C ASP A 9 20.71 71.28 -13.45
N SER A 10 19.50 70.94 -13.90
CA SER A 10 18.72 69.83 -13.36
C SER A 10 18.74 68.61 -14.29
N ARG A 11 19.83 68.40 -15.04
CA ARG A 11 20.13 67.10 -15.65
C ARG A 11 20.83 66.22 -14.62
N ASP A 12 20.05 65.49 -13.83
CA ASP A 12 20.44 64.17 -13.31
C ASP A 12 19.34 63.58 -12.43
N ARG A 13 18.21 63.20 -13.05
CA ARG A 13 17.37 62.13 -12.50
C ARG A 13 17.80 60.83 -13.15
N LYS A 14 18.79 60.15 -12.57
CA LYS A 14 19.10 58.76 -12.92
C LYS A 14 17.81 57.93 -12.77
N PRO A 15 17.34 57.22 -13.81
CA PRO A 15 16.16 56.38 -13.65
C PRO A 15 16.48 55.31 -12.62
N ALA A 16 15.60 55.14 -11.63
CA ALA A 16 15.71 54.08 -10.65
C ALA A 16 15.83 52.75 -11.41
N SER A 17 16.98 52.09 -11.28
CA SER A 17 17.23 50.82 -11.94
C SER A 17 16.26 49.79 -11.35
N VAL A 18 15.19 49.48 -12.09
CA VAL A 18 14.30 48.36 -11.76
C VAL A 18 15.15 47.09 -11.85
N LYS A 19 15.64 46.61 -10.71
CA LYS A 19 16.38 45.35 -10.61
C LYS A 19 15.47 44.23 -11.09
N ARG A 20 15.54 43.87 -12.38
CA ARG A 20 14.93 42.66 -12.92
C ARG A 20 15.47 41.48 -12.10
N ARG A 21 14.66 40.92 -11.21
CA ARG A 21 14.95 39.67 -10.49
C ARG A 21 15.27 38.63 -11.55
N LYS A 22 16.55 38.34 -11.79
CA LYS A 22 16.98 37.19 -12.58
C LYS A 22 16.48 35.96 -11.82
N ARG A 23 15.38 35.37 -12.28
CA ARG A 23 14.89 34.10 -11.72
C ARG A 23 16.04 33.11 -11.84
N SER A 24 16.46 32.54 -10.71
CA SER A 24 17.49 31.51 -10.69
C SER A 24 17.02 30.33 -11.53
N LEU A 25 17.72 30.04 -12.62
CA LEU A 25 17.43 28.90 -13.52
C LEU A 25 17.38 27.58 -12.73
N PHE A 26 18.20 27.46 -11.68
CA PHE A 26 18.18 26.34 -10.75
C PHE A 26 16.82 26.16 -10.07
N GLY A 27 16.21 27.25 -9.58
CA GLY A 27 14.89 27.19 -8.95
C GLY A 27 13.75 26.83 -9.91
N ILE A 28 13.94 27.06 -11.22
CA ILE A 28 12.98 26.63 -12.25
C ILE A 28 13.16 25.13 -12.51
N ILE A 29 14.40 24.66 -12.66
CA ILE A 29 14.71 23.24 -12.90
C ILE A 29 14.19 22.37 -11.75
N VAL A 30 14.44 22.75 -10.50
CA VAL A 30 13.94 22.01 -9.32
C VAL A 30 12.42 21.94 -9.30
N LYS A 31 11.73 23.05 -9.62
CA LYS A 31 10.26 23.07 -9.70
C LYS A 31 9.73 22.16 -10.81
N VAL A 32 10.36 22.17 -11.98
CA VAL A 32 9.97 21.30 -13.10
C VAL A 32 10.14 19.83 -12.71
N ILE A 33 11.30 19.45 -12.17
CA ILE A 33 11.56 18.07 -11.71
C ILE A 33 10.52 17.64 -10.67
N PHE A 34 10.26 18.47 -9.65
CA PHE A 34 9.27 18.17 -8.64
C PHE A 34 7.86 17.98 -9.24
N THR A 35 7.49 18.83 -10.20
CA THR A 35 6.17 18.75 -10.86
C THR A 35 6.06 17.48 -11.71
N VAL A 36 7.13 17.09 -12.40
CA VAL A 36 7.17 15.85 -13.19
C VAL A 36 7.06 14.63 -12.28
N ILE A 37 7.79 14.58 -11.16
CA ILE A 37 7.70 13.48 -10.19
C ILE A 37 6.28 13.39 -9.62
N LEU A 38 5.69 14.52 -9.25
CA LEU A 38 4.32 14.55 -8.74
C LEU A 38 3.32 14.03 -9.79
N LEU A 39 3.46 14.43 -11.04
CA LEU A 39 2.63 13.92 -12.14
C LEU A 39 2.79 12.41 -12.33
N LEU A 40 4.02 11.90 -12.30
CA LEU A 40 4.28 10.46 -12.39
C LEU A 40 3.66 9.69 -11.23
N LEU A 41 3.73 10.22 -9.99
CA LEU A 41 3.09 9.60 -8.84
C LEU A 41 1.56 9.59 -8.96
N VAL A 42 0.96 10.67 -9.45
CA VAL A 42 -0.50 10.74 -9.66
C VAL A 42 -0.94 9.78 -10.76
N ILE A 43 -0.23 9.73 -11.89
CA ILE A 43 -0.55 8.82 -12.99
C ILE A 43 -0.34 7.37 -12.57
N GLY A 44 0.81 7.05 -11.97
CA GLY A 44 1.14 5.71 -11.50
C GLY A 44 0.19 5.24 -10.39
N GLY A 45 -0.09 6.10 -9.41
CA GLY A 45 -1.04 5.82 -8.34
C GLY A 45 -2.47 5.65 -8.85
N GLY A 46 -2.90 6.47 -9.81
CA GLY A 46 -4.20 6.34 -10.46
C GLY A 46 -4.33 5.05 -11.25
N ALA A 47 -3.29 4.65 -12.00
CA ALA A 47 -3.27 3.38 -12.71
C ALA A 47 -3.33 2.17 -11.76
N ALA A 48 -2.54 2.19 -10.67
CA ALA A 48 -2.58 1.15 -9.65
C ALA A 48 -3.96 1.05 -8.99
N ALA A 49 -4.56 2.18 -8.63
CA ALA A 49 -5.90 2.23 -8.05
C ALA A 49 -6.97 1.69 -9.01
N ALA A 50 -6.87 2.00 -10.31
CA ALA A 50 -7.78 1.49 -11.33
C ALA A 50 -7.70 -0.04 -11.45
N VAL A 51 -6.50 -0.62 -11.41
CA VAL A 51 -6.29 -2.08 -11.41
C VAL A 51 -6.88 -2.72 -10.14
N VAL A 52 -6.62 -2.15 -8.96
CA VAL A 52 -7.21 -2.66 -7.72
C VAL A 52 -8.75 -2.60 -7.78
N TYR A 53 -9.29 -1.48 -8.27
CA TYR A 53 -10.73 -1.32 -8.42
C TYR A 53 -11.34 -2.33 -9.38
N SER A 54 -10.71 -2.60 -10.53
CA SER A 54 -11.22 -3.60 -11.49
C SER A 54 -11.33 -4.97 -10.84
N TYR A 55 -10.29 -5.42 -10.12
CA TYR A 55 -10.33 -6.71 -9.42
C TYR A 55 -11.42 -6.76 -8.35
N ILE A 56 -11.56 -5.72 -7.53
CA ILE A 56 -12.61 -5.68 -6.51
C ILE A 56 -14.00 -5.72 -7.14
N SER A 57 -14.21 -5.01 -8.25
CA SER A 57 -15.51 -4.93 -8.92
C SER A 57 -15.95 -6.23 -9.58
N GLU A 58 -15.00 -7.07 -10.01
CA GLU A 58 -15.25 -8.37 -10.63
C GLU A 58 -15.34 -9.51 -9.60
N THR A 59 -14.92 -9.26 -8.36
CA THR A 59 -14.89 -10.28 -7.31
C THR A 59 -16.30 -10.59 -6.81
N PRO A 60 -16.74 -11.87 -6.80
CA PRO A 60 -18.02 -12.23 -6.22
C PRO A 60 -18.08 -11.88 -4.72
N PRO A 61 -19.27 -11.63 -4.17
CA PRO A 61 -19.40 -11.39 -2.74
C PRO A 61 -18.83 -12.58 -1.94
N PHE A 62 -18.23 -12.27 -0.81
CA PHE A 62 -17.68 -13.28 0.08
C PHE A 62 -18.79 -14.23 0.56
N ASP A 63 -18.56 -15.52 0.42
CA ASP A 63 -19.44 -16.59 0.88
C ASP A 63 -18.64 -17.61 1.67
N ALA A 64 -18.85 -17.63 2.99
CA ALA A 64 -18.18 -18.56 3.90
C ALA A 64 -18.55 -20.03 3.60
N GLY A 65 -19.72 -20.28 3.01
CA GLY A 65 -20.15 -21.63 2.62
C GLY A 65 -19.23 -22.25 1.56
N ARG A 66 -18.55 -21.42 0.76
CA ARG A 66 -17.57 -21.89 -0.24
C ARG A 66 -16.24 -22.33 0.37
N LEU A 67 -16.01 -22.05 1.65
CA LEU A 67 -14.84 -22.53 2.39
C LEU A 67 -15.05 -23.94 2.96
N ALA A 68 -16.29 -24.45 2.95
CA ALA A 68 -16.58 -25.82 3.34
C ALA A 68 -15.81 -26.77 2.43
N THR A 69 -15.01 -27.63 3.03
CA THR A 69 -14.18 -28.59 2.30
C THR A 69 -14.78 -29.98 2.37
N VAL A 70 -14.37 -30.87 1.47
CA VAL A 70 -14.79 -32.28 1.52
C VAL A 70 -14.30 -32.89 2.83
N GLU A 71 -15.25 -33.36 3.65
CA GLU A 71 -14.99 -33.97 4.95
C GLU A 71 -15.03 -35.50 4.87
N THR A 72 -14.37 -36.15 5.82
CA THR A 72 -14.41 -37.61 5.97
C THR A 72 -15.80 -38.04 6.49
N SER A 73 -16.42 -39.01 5.82
CA SER A 73 -17.67 -39.63 6.29
C SER A 73 -17.36 -40.78 7.25
N TYR A 74 -18.19 -40.96 8.28
CA TYR A 74 -17.99 -41.97 9.31
C TYR A 74 -19.15 -42.96 9.32
N LEU A 75 -18.84 -44.26 9.23
CA LEU A 75 -19.80 -45.35 9.32
C LEU A 75 -19.80 -45.91 10.74
N TYR A 76 -20.96 -46.01 11.37
CA TYR A 76 -21.13 -46.55 12.72
C TYR A 76 -22.06 -47.78 12.70
N ASP A 77 -21.87 -48.69 13.66
CA ASP A 77 -22.83 -49.76 13.92
C ASP A 77 -24.03 -49.29 14.77
N GLY A 78 -25.00 -50.17 15.01
CA GLY A 78 -26.19 -49.87 15.80
C GLY A 78 -25.92 -49.60 17.30
N SER A 79 -24.71 -49.88 17.78
CA SER A 79 -24.26 -49.57 19.14
C SER A 79 -23.45 -48.27 19.22
N GLY A 80 -23.16 -47.63 18.09
CA GLY A 80 -22.38 -46.40 18.00
C GLY A 80 -20.87 -46.61 17.87
N VAL A 81 -20.41 -47.84 17.59
CA VAL A 81 -18.99 -48.12 17.33
C VAL A 81 -18.65 -47.76 15.90
N GLU A 82 -17.58 -46.98 15.70
CA GLU A 82 -17.09 -46.60 14.38
C GLU A 82 -16.53 -47.82 13.63
N LEU A 83 -17.08 -48.12 12.46
CA LEU A 83 -16.70 -49.25 11.60
C LEU A 83 -15.69 -48.85 10.52
N ALA A 84 -15.88 -47.66 9.92
CA ALA A 84 -15.04 -47.19 8.82
C ALA A 84 -15.08 -45.67 8.67
N ARG A 85 -13.98 -45.13 8.14
CA ARG A 85 -13.87 -43.76 7.66
C ARG A 85 -13.79 -43.78 6.14
N LEU A 86 -14.73 -43.10 5.50
CA LEU A 86 -14.80 -42.98 4.06
C LEU A 86 -14.33 -41.59 3.68
N HIS A 87 -13.18 -41.51 3.02
CA HIS A 87 -12.63 -40.29 2.48
C HIS A 87 -12.04 -40.56 1.10
N GLU A 88 -11.95 -39.52 0.27
CA GLU A 88 -11.22 -39.58 -1.00
C GLU A 88 -9.71 -39.45 -0.72
N GLU A 89 -9.01 -38.54 -1.41
CA GLU A 89 -7.56 -38.33 -1.22
C GLU A 89 -7.20 -37.71 0.14
N GLN A 90 -8.16 -37.10 0.82
CA GLN A 90 -7.92 -36.25 1.98
C GLN A 90 -8.64 -36.77 3.21
N ASN A 91 -7.89 -37.23 4.20
CA ASN A 91 -8.39 -37.58 5.53
C ASN A 91 -8.44 -36.31 6.40
N ARG A 92 -9.64 -35.73 6.52
CA ARG A 92 -9.85 -34.43 7.18
C ARG A 92 -10.93 -34.54 8.24
N ILE A 93 -10.63 -33.95 9.40
CA ILE A 93 -11.55 -33.81 10.53
C ILE A 93 -11.72 -32.31 10.76
N ALA A 94 -12.96 -31.83 10.60
CA ALA A 94 -13.28 -30.46 10.95
C ALA A 94 -13.29 -30.30 12.47
N VAL A 95 -12.50 -29.35 12.97
CA VAL A 95 -12.43 -28.99 14.39
C VAL A 95 -12.61 -27.48 14.52
N ARG A 96 -13.25 -27.05 15.59
CA ARG A 96 -13.36 -25.61 15.87
C ARG A 96 -12.02 -25.08 16.39
N LEU A 97 -11.75 -23.79 16.18
CA LEU A 97 -10.49 -23.19 16.61
C LEU A 97 -10.29 -23.31 18.13
N GLU A 98 -11.37 -23.25 18.91
CA GLU A 98 -11.33 -23.37 20.37
C GLU A 98 -10.97 -24.79 20.85
N GLU A 99 -11.12 -25.81 19.99
CA GLU A 99 -10.72 -27.18 20.27
C GLU A 99 -9.21 -27.41 20.07
N ILE A 100 -8.52 -26.48 19.41
CA ILE A 100 -7.09 -26.53 19.16
C ILE A 100 -6.34 -25.93 20.37
N PRO A 101 -5.38 -26.65 20.99
CA PRO A 101 -4.61 -26.10 22.11
C PRO A 101 -3.92 -24.78 21.75
N LEU A 102 -3.95 -23.80 22.66
CA LEU A 102 -3.44 -22.44 22.39
C LEU A 102 -1.97 -22.44 21.94
N HIS A 103 -1.14 -23.30 22.52
CA HIS A 103 0.28 -23.40 22.15
C HIS A 103 0.47 -23.91 20.71
N VAL A 104 -0.44 -24.75 20.20
CA VAL A 104 -0.42 -25.21 18.80
C VAL A 104 -0.81 -24.07 17.88
N GLN A 105 -1.87 -23.32 18.20
CA GLN A 105 -2.27 -22.14 17.42
C GLN A 105 -1.13 -21.11 17.34
N GLN A 106 -0.49 -20.84 18.48
CA GLN A 106 0.63 -19.90 18.57
C GLN A 106 1.86 -20.38 17.82
N ALA A 107 2.20 -21.68 17.91
CA ALA A 107 3.31 -22.25 17.17
C ALA A 107 3.11 -22.15 15.65
N PHE A 108 1.89 -22.41 15.17
CA PHE A 108 1.54 -22.26 13.75
C PHE A 108 1.69 -20.81 13.29
N ILE A 109 1.09 -19.85 14.02
CA ILE A 109 1.22 -18.42 13.71
C ILE A 109 2.69 -18.00 13.70
N ALA A 110 3.48 -18.41 14.69
CA ALA A 110 4.89 -18.03 14.77
C ALA A 110 5.75 -18.52 13.59
N ILE A 111 5.39 -19.67 13.00
CA ILE A 111 6.14 -20.27 11.87
C ILE A 111 5.68 -19.70 10.52
N GLU A 112 4.37 -19.57 10.30
CA GLU A 112 3.82 -19.20 9.00
C GLU A 112 3.76 -17.67 8.82
N ASP A 113 3.27 -16.96 9.84
CA ASP A 113 3.07 -15.51 9.79
C ASP A 113 3.05 -14.92 11.21
N GLU A 114 4.22 -14.55 11.72
CA GLU A 114 4.40 -14.04 13.08
C GLU A 114 3.53 -12.80 13.40
N ARG A 115 3.13 -12.05 12.37
CA ARG A 115 2.31 -10.83 12.48
C ARG A 115 0.87 -11.02 12.02
N PHE A 116 0.43 -12.26 11.85
CA PHE A 116 -0.91 -12.60 11.36
C PHE A 116 -2.03 -11.81 12.06
N LYS A 117 -1.90 -11.59 13.37
CA LYS A 117 -2.89 -10.87 14.19
C LYS A 117 -2.77 -9.34 14.13
N GLU A 118 -1.68 -8.81 13.59
CA GLU A 118 -1.37 -7.38 13.53
C GLU A 118 -1.84 -6.71 12.23
N HIS A 119 -2.11 -7.49 11.17
CA HIS A 119 -2.56 -6.98 9.87
C HIS A 119 -3.91 -7.54 9.44
N PHE A 120 -4.62 -6.76 8.61
CA PHE A 120 -5.94 -7.11 8.06
C PHE A 120 -5.85 -8.03 6.83
N GLY A 121 -4.99 -9.04 6.89
CA GLY A 121 -4.79 -10.04 5.82
C GLY A 121 -3.75 -9.70 4.75
N PHE A 122 -3.15 -8.50 4.75
CA PHE A 122 -2.03 -8.16 3.88
C PHE A 122 -0.85 -7.57 4.68
N ASP A 123 0.25 -8.31 4.79
CA ASP A 123 1.47 -7.86 5.44
C ASP A 123 2.30 -6.97 4.51
N ILE A 124 2.10 -5.64 4.63
CA ILE A 124 2.86 -4.64 3.85
C ILE A 124 4.35 -4.72 4.18
N VAL A 125 4.71 -4.88 5.45
CA VAL A 125 6.11 -4.90 5.89
C VAL A 125 6.81 -6.15 5.38
N GLY A 126 6.15 -7.31 5.49
CA GLY A 126 6.62 -8.58 4.95
C GLY A 126 6.78 -8.53 3.43
N SER A 127 5.79 -7.97 2.73
CA SER A 127 5.81 -7.83 1.26
C SER A 127 6.95 -6.94 0.77
N LEU A 128 7.16 -5.78 1.41
CA LEU A 128 8.26 -4.88 1.06
C LEU A 128 9.63 -5.50 1.36
N ARG A 129 9.76 -6.18 2.51
CA ARG A 129 10.96 -6.93 2.87
C ARG A 129 11.28 -8.02 1.83
N ALA A 130 10.28 -8.78 1.41
CA ALA A 130 10.45 -9.82 0.39
C ALA A 130 10.84 -9.23 -0.97
N ALA A 131 10.21 -8.13 -1.39
CA ALA A 131 10.55 -7.44 -2.63
C ALA A 131 11.99 -6.92 -2.62
N TYR A 132 12.48 -6.39 -1.49
CA TYR A 132 13.86 -5.94 -1.35
C TYR A 132 14.86 -7.11 -1.32
N ALA A 133 14.53 -8.20 -0.62
CA ALA A 133 15.41 -9.36 -0.50
C ALA A 133 15.56 -10.14 -1.82
N ASN A 134 14.57 -10.07 -2.70
CA ASN A 134 14.52 -10.79 -3.98
C ASN A 134 14.89 -9.92 -5.20
N LEU A 135 15.44 -8.72 -4.98
CA LEU A 135 15.92 -7.81 -6.02
C LEU A 135 17.43 -8.00 -6.27
#